data_AF-A0A5K1VJ73-F1
#
_entry.id   AF-A0A5K1VJ73-F1
#
_cell.length_a   1.000
_cell.length_b   1.000
_cell.length_c   1.000
_cell.angle_alpha   90.00
_cell.angle_beta   90.00
_cell.angle_gamma   90.00
#
_symmetry.space_group_name_H-M   'P 1'
#
loop_
_entity.id
_entity.type
_entity.pdbx_description
1 polymer ?
#
loop_
_entity_poly.entity_id
_entity_poly.type
_entity_poly.pdbx_seq_one_letter_code
_entity_poly.pdbx_strand_id
1 'polypeptide(L)'
;MSWIGECKSIDEVKGCKGEIDKEYGCRECSEGYYLINKECSKCKENCTRCSIKNECNSCENEYVLKNKECIKYSDINKCKEVKNNKCSKCSFWYGTNEEGNECNKEVVWWMIMIIVIIIIIIIIITIVMIIMMVNYIMKRREKKEREKTTTIFKITQSNIRFISLGDGILTSKKEIELQEGEEIKVNEEIRELICIGNDKKEKMKIQISSKEENEKYSIRTNPNVITIEGGYACEFELFITIKCTTKIKDKIMIISKTLNKAQEETIKSISIEGETEISTRLDPDEIKEEKKIGEGSFGVVYVGEFRGNKVAIKKMKQVEENEDKKKEFEKEVAIICKIWINTRYNE
;
A
#
# COMPACT_ATOMS: atom_id res chain seq x y z
N MET A 1 91.32 -29.88 23.33
CA MET A 1 91.26 -30.59 24.63
C MET A 1 89.81 -30.65 25.10
N SER A 2 89.31 -31.82 25.53
CA SER A 2 88.04 -31.91 26.26
C SER A 2 88.16 -31.17 27.61
N TRP A 3 87.05 -30.80 28.26
CA TRP A 3 87.07 -30.13 29.57
C TRP A 3 87.79 -30.96 30.67
N ILE A 4 87.92 -32.28 30.46
CA ILE A 4 88.63 -33.22 31.35
C ILE A 4 90.13 -33.36 30.98
N GLY A 5 90.63 -32.61 29.98
CA GLY A 5 92.03 -32.67 29.54
C GLY A 5 92.36 -33.85 28.63
N GLU A 6 91.36 -34.62 28.18
CA GLU A 6 91.55 -35.73 27.27
C GLU A 6 91.68 -35.27 25.80
N CYS A 7 92.63 -35.87 25.07
CA CYS A 7 92.79 -35.72 23.63
C CYS A 7 91.87 -36.70 22.90
N LYS A 8 90.84 -36.20 22.24
CA LYS A 8 89.95 -36.98 21.35
C LYS A 8 90.29 -36.70 19.89
N SER A 9 90.01 -37.68 19.01
CA SER A 9 90.18 -37.48 17.56
C SER A 9 89.17 -36.47 17.04
N ILE A 10 89.56 -35.65 16.05
CA ILE A 10 88.68 -34.67 15.40
C ILE A 10 87.47 -35.36 14.77
N ASP A 11 87.63 -36.59 14.27
CA ASP A 11 86.58 -37.39 13.64
C ASP A 11 85.46 -37.85 14.60
N GLU A 12 85.71 -37.80 15.91
CA GLU A 12 84.74 -38.20 16.94
C GLU A 12 83.82 -37.05 17.36
N VAL A 13 84.16 -35.80 16.98
CA VAL A 13 83.39 -34.60 17.34
C VAL A 13 82.28 -34.35 16.33
N LYS A 14 81.03 -34.67 16.70
CA LYS A 14 79.85 -34.46 15.86
C LYS A 14 79.13 -33.15 16.22
N GLY A 15 78.57 -32.49 15.20
CA GLY A 15 77.65 -31.37 15.40
C GLY A 15 78.30 -30.00 15.63
N CYS A 16 79.61 -29.84 15.44
CA CYS A 16 80.25 -28.52 15.43
C CYS A 16 79.97 -27.79 14.11
N LYS A 17 79.74 -26.48 14.17
CA LYS A 17 79.51 -25.60 13.02
C LYS A 17 80.81 -24.86 12.71
N GLY A 18 81.50 -25.30 11.66
CA GLY A 18 82.79 -24.74 11.23
C GLY A 18 84.01 -25.50 11.77
N GLU A 19 85.18 -24.88 11.69
CA GLU A 19 86.45 -25.50 12.09
C GLU A 19 86.59 -25.59 13.62
N ILE A 20 87.12 -26.73 14.09
CA ILE A 20 87.36 -26.98 15.52
C ILE A 20 88.67 -26.32 15.93
N ASP A 21 88.60 -25.42 16.90
CA ASP A 21 89.77 -24.74 17.44
C ASP A 21 90.59 -25.70 18.30
N LYS A 22 91.89 -25.84 18.01
CA LYS A 22 92.78 -26.77 18.71
C LYS A 22 92.93 -26.46 20.20
N GLU A 23 92.78 -25.19 20.59
CA GLU A 23 92.90 -24.69 21.96
C GLU A 23 91.53 -24.54 22.66
N TYR A 24 90.51 -24.13 21.92
CA TYR A 24 89.19 -23.79 22.47
C TYR A 24 88.06 -24.80 22.20
N GLY A 25 88.29 -25.82 21.38
CA GLY A 25 87.27 -26.79 20.99
C GLY A 25 86.23 -26.20 20.04
N CYS A 26 85.00 -26.69 20.10
CA CYS A 26 83.92 -26.16 19.25
C CYS A 26 83.41 -24.82 19.77
N ARG A 27 83.32 -23.79 18.90
CA ARG A 27 82.81 -22.46 19.28
C ARG A 27 81.30 -22.31 19.08
N GLU A 28 80.76 -22.91 18.01
CA GLU A 28 79.34 -22.85 17.68
C GLU A 28 78.87 -24.23 17.21
N CYS A 29 77.70 -24.67 17.66
CA CYS A 29 77.12 -25.95 17.25
C CYS A 29 76.17 -25.78 16.06
N SER A 30 76.09 -26.81 15.22
CA SER A 30 75.12 -26.91 14.12
C SER A 30 73.70 -27.08 14.67
N GLU A 31 72.69 -26.80 13.85
CA GLU A 31 71.29 -26.97 14.26
C GLU A 31 71.02 -28.41 14.76
N GLY A 32 70.24 -28.53 15.83
CA GLY A 32 70.00 -29.78 16.54
C GLY A 32 71.06 -30.14 17.59
N TYR A 33 72.06 -29.27 17.83
CA TYR A 33 73.09 -29.46 18.85
C TYR A 33 73.25 -28.22 19.75
N TYR A 34 73.69 -28.43 21.00
CA TYR A 34 74.00 -27.39 21.97
C TYR A 34 75.41 -27.54 22.53
N LEU A 35 76.06 -26.43 22.86
CA LEU A 35 77.43 -26.41 23.35
C LEU A 35 77.47 -26.72 24.84
N ILE A 36 78.19 -27.78 25.20
CA ILE A 36 78.46 -28.15 26.59
C ILE A 36 79.92 -28.56 26.72
N ASN A 37 80.65 -27.95 27.65
CA ASN A 37 82.05 -28.30 27.92
C ASN A 37 82.96 -28.29 26.66
N LYS A 38 82.76 -27.31 25.76
CA LYS A 38 83.47 -27.15 24.47
C LYS A 38 83.17 -28.26 23.42
N GLU A 39 82.20 -29.13 23.69
CA GLU A 39 81.72 -30.18 22.79
C GLU A 39 80.23 -29.96 22.46
N CYS A 40 79.80 -30.38 21.26
CA CYS A 40 78.40 -30.27 20.86
C CYS A 40 77.62 -31.54 21.21
N SER A 41 76.58 -31.38 22.03
CA SER A 41 75.66 -32.46 22.39
C SER A 41 74.35 -32.33 21.64
N LYS A 42 73.74 -33.45 21.25
CA LYS A 42 72.48 -33.46 20.48
C LYS A 42 71.29 -33.01 21.34
N CYS A 43 70.43 -32.16 20.79
CA CYS A 43 69.15 -31.76 21.37
C CYS A 43 68.14 -32.93 21.39
N LYS A 44 67.07 -32.80 22.19
CA LYS A 44 65.88 -33.70 22.16
C LYS A 44 65.27 -33.73 20.75
N GLU A 45 64.60 -34.82 20.40
CA GLU A 45 63.96 -34.99 19.09
C GLU A 45 62.99 -33.85 18.77
N ASN A 46 62.89 -33.48 17.48
CA ASN A 46 62.06 -32.40 16.95
C ASN A 46 62.45 -30.97 17.38
N CYS A 47 63.61 -30.80 18.04
CA CYS A 47 64.14 -29.52 18.50
C CYS A 47 65.33 -29.07 17.63
N THR A 48 65.23 -27.88 17.03
CA THR A 48 66.28 -27.29 16.19
C THR A 48 67.31 -26.49 16.99
N ARG A 49 66.92 -25.87 18.12
CA ARG A 49 67.83 -25.16 19.02
C ARG A 49 67.47 -25.42 20.48
N CYS A 50 68.44 -25.80 21.30
CA CYS A 50 68.26 -26.02 22.73
C CYS A 50 69.45 -25.43 23.51
N SER A 51 69.22 -25.04 24.77
CA SER A 51 70.29 -24.61 25.68
C SER A 51 70.72 -25.74 26.62
N ILE A 52 69.80 -26.67 26.89
CA ILE A 52 69.96 -27.84 27.75
C ILE A 52 69.26 -28.99 27.03
N LYS A 53 69.73 -30.23 27.23
CA LYS A 53 69.16 -31.43 26.60
C LYS A 53 67.63 -31.51 26.60
N ASN A 54 66.97 -31.06 27.67
CA ASN A 54 65.51 -31.14 27.86
C ASN A 54 64.76 -29.82 27.61
N GLU A 55 65.45 -28.73 27.28
CA GLU A 55 64.82 -27.42 27.09
C GLU A 55 65.02 -26.93 25.65
N CYS A 56 63.93 -26.95 24.89
CA CYS A 56 63.93 -26.49 23.51
C CYS A 56 63.61 -24.99 23.41
N ASN A 57 64.32 -24.30 22.51
CA ASN A 57 64.12 -22.89 22.19
C ASN A 57 63.45 -22.71 20.82
N SER A 58 63.60 -23.68 19.91
CA SER A 58 63.02 -23.65 18.57
C SER A 58 62.77 -25.06 18.06
N CYS A 59 61.62 -25.29 17.43
CA CYS A 59 61.21 -26.62 16.98
C CYS A 59 61.35 -26.77 15.46
N GLU A 60 61.27 -28.01 14.99
CA GLU A 60 61.13 -28.31 13.56
C GLU A 60 59.81 -27.76 12.99
N ASN A 61 59.72 -27.74 11.66
CA ASN A 61 58.47 -27.39 10.97
C ASN A 61 57.33 -28.31 11.44
N GLU A 62 56.11 -27.78 11.52
CA GLU A 62 54.93 -28.49 12.06
C GLU A 62 54.89 -28.69 13.59
N TYR A 63 55.89 -28.19 14.33
CA TYR A 63 55.90 -28.23 15.80
C TYR A 63 55.74 -26.85 16.42
N VAL A 64 54.97 -26.81 17.50
CA VAL A 64 54.71 -25.63 18.31
C VAL A 64 55.48 -25.73 19.63
N LEU A 65 56.11 -24.64 20.03
CA LEU A 65 56.84 -24.54 21.27
C LEU A 65 55.88 -24.26 22.43
N LYS A 66 55.71 -25.22 23.33
CA LYS A 66 54.89 -25.10 24.53
C LYS A 66 55.70 -25.55 25.73
N ASN A 67 55.86 -24.70 26.74
CA ASN A 67 56.62 -25.01 27.96
C ASN A 67 58.04 -25.56 27.70
N LYS A 68 58.76 -24.98 26.73
CA LYS A 68 60.10 -25.44 26.27
C LYS A 68 60.12 -26.85 25.64
N GLU A 69 58.95 -27.39 25.28
CA GLU A 69 58.83 -28.65 24.54
C GLU A 69 58.18 -28.42 23.17
N CYS A 70 58.55 -29.27 22.21
CA CYS A 70 58.02 -29.24 20.85
C CYS A 70 56.85 -30.22 20.74
N ILE A 71 55.64 -29.69 20.61
CA ILE A 71 54.42 -30.47 20.45
C ILE A 71 53.99 -30.39 18.98
N LYS A 72 53.65 -31.52 18.38
CA LYS A 72 53.17 -31.54 17.00
C LYS A 72 51.85 -30.79 16.92
N TYR A 73 51.66 -29.97 15.90
CA TYR A 73 50.45 -29.14 15.78
C TYR A 73 49.15 -29.95 15.80
N SER A 74 49.18 -31.19 15.31
CA SER A 74 48.03 -32.10 15.29
C SER A 74 47.58 -32.50 16.70
N ASP A 75 48.49 -32.49 17.67
CA ASP A 75 48.19 -32.83 19.07
C ASP A 75 47.65 -31.61 19.84
N ILE A 76 47.81 -30.39 19.27
CA ILE A 76 47.21 -29.18 19.81
C ILE A 76 45.77 -29.09 19.32
N ASN A 77 44.83 -29.20 20.26
CA ASN A 77 43.42 -29.16 19.95
C ASN A 77 43.07 -27.90 19.13
N LYS A 78 42.48 -28.12 17.97
CA LYS A 78 42.01 -27.10 17.02
C LYS A 78 43.09 -26.25 16.36
N CYS A 79 44.38 -26.54 16.52
CA CYS A 79 45.42 -25.89 15.70
C CYS A 79 45.40 -26.43 14.26
N LYS A 80 45.47 -25.54 13.27
CA LYS A 80 45.43 -25.89 11.84
C LYS A 80 46.71 -25.56 11.09
N GLU A 81 47.42 -24.52 11.51
CA GLU A 81 48.62 -24.04 10.83
C GLU A 81 49.64 -23.56 11.86
N VAL A 82 50.92 -23.78 11.59
CA VAL A 82 52.05 -23.37 12.43
C VAL A 82 52.92 -22.39 11.67
N LYS A 83 53.31 -21.29 12.31
CA LYS A 83 54.35 -20.37 11.83
C LYS A 83 55.24 -19.95 12.99
N ASN A 84 56.55 -19.91 12.79
CA ASN A 84 57.54 -19.52 13.80
C ASN A 84 57.38 -20.26 15.14
N ASN A 85 57.19 -21.59 15.07
CA ASN A 85 56.95 -22.46 16.24
C ASN A 85 55.75 -22.07 17.11
N LYS A 86 54.79 -21.33 16.55
CA LYS A 86 53.51 -20.98 17.18
C LYS A 86 52.35 -21.44 16.31
N CYS A 87 51.24 -21.80 16.93
CA CYS A 87 50.00 -22.01 16.20
C CYS A 87 49.57 -20.67 15.60
N SER A 88 49.54 -20.58 14.28
CA SER A 88 49.22 -19.35 13.55
C SER A 88 47.76 -19.27 13.14
N LYS A 89 47.11 -20.43 13.01
CA LYS A 89 45.70 -20.52 12.63
C LYS A 89 45.01 -21.60 13.43
N CYS A 90 43.92 -21.23 14.09
CA CYS A 90 43.05 -22.15 14.79
C CYS A 90 41.82 -22.52 13.93
N SER A 91 41.06 -23.49 14.39
CA SER A 91 39.79 -23.88 13.77
C SER A 91 38.73 -22.79 13.94
N PHE A 92 37.68 -22.84 13.12
CA PHE A 92 36.56 -21.90 13.19
C PHE A 92 35.98 -21.86 14.62
N TRP A 93 35.74 -20.65 15.17
CA TRP A 93 35.41 -20.35 16.58
C TRP A 93 36.53 -20.43 17.60
N TYR A 94 37.80 -20.51 17.17
CA TYR A 94 38.94 -20.51 18.08
C TYR A 94 39.99 -19.48 17.63
N GLY A 95 40.57 -18.78 18.60
CA GLY A 95 41.68 -17.84 18.45
C GLY A 95 42.90 -18.29 19.22
N THR A 96 44.08 -17.85 18.81
CA THR A 96 45.35 -18.16 19.50
C THR A 96 45.45 -17.37 20.80
N ASN A 97 46.02 -17.97 21.85
CA ASN A 97 46.39 -17.21 23.05
C ASN A 97 47.60 -16.29 22.81
N GLU A 98 47.92 -15.42 23.77
CA GLU A 98 49.03 -14.45 23.67
C GLU A 98 50.39 -15.13 23.44
N GLU A 99 50.59 -16.32 24.00
CA GLU A 99 51.80 -17.11 23.81
C GLU A 99 51.87 -17.74 22.40
N GLY A 100 50.73 -18.00 21.77
CA GLY A 100 50.60 -18.64 20.47
C GLY A 100 50.77 -20.16 20.50
N ASN A 101 50.52 -20.80 21.65
CA ASN A 101 50.68 -22.25 21.84
C ASN A 101 49.34 -22.98 22.07
N GLU A 102 48.23 -22.26 22.24
CA GLU A 102 46.89 -22.83 22.44
C GLU A 102 45.83 -22.09 21.63
N CYS A 103 44.73 -22.80 21.34
CA CYS A 103 43.56 -22.28 20.63
C CYS A 103 42.35 -22.25 21.59
N ASN A 104 41.91 -21.06 21.98
CA ASN A 104 40.78 -20.84 22.88
C ASN A 104 39.53 -20.38 22.12
N LYS A 105 38.33 -20.65 22.66
CA LYS A 105 37.08 -20.26 22.02
C LYS A 105 37.02 -18.73 21.86
N GLU A 106 36.76 -18.29 20.64
CA GLU A 106 36.61 -16.88 20.29
C GLU A 106 35.29 -16.70 19.52
N VAL A 107 34.47 -15.78 20.01
CA VAL A 107 33.13 -15.54 19.45
C VAL A 107 33.24 -14.69 18.18
N VAL A 108 32.65 -15.22 17.11
CA VAL A 108 32.69 -14.59 15.79
C VAL A 108 31.47 -13.66 15.62
N TRP A 109 31.53 -12.47 16.22
CA TRP A 109 30.41 -11.51 16.32
C TRP A 109 29.77 -11.14 14.98
N TRP A 110 30.54 -11.06 13.90
CA TRP A 110 30.03 -10.68 12.58
C TRP A 110 29.04 -11.71 12.01
N MET A 111 29.15 -12.99 12.37
CA MET A 111 28.20 -14.03 11.95
C MET A 111 26.84 -13.86 12.64
N ILE A 112 26.83 -13.42 13.90
CA ILE A 112 25.60 -13.14 14.65
C ILE A 112 24.88 -11.93 14.02
N MET A 113 25.61 -10.90 13.62
CA MET A 113 25.05 -9.74 12.93
C MET A 113 24.38 -10.11 11.61
N ILE A 114 24.96 -11.02 10.83
CA ILE A 114 24.36 -11.51 9.59
C ILE A 114 23.01 -12.20 9.87
N ILE A 115 22.93 -13.02 10.91
CA ILE A 115 21.69 -13.72 11.28
C ILE A 115 20.58 -12.72 11.65
N VAL A 116 20.90 -11.68 12.42
CA VAL A 116 19.93 -10.63 12.80
C VAL A 116 19.43 -9.88 11.57
N ILE A 117 20.31 -9.53 10.64
CA ILE A 117 19.94 -8.83 9.40
C ILE A 117 18.99 -9.70 8.56
N ILE A 118 19.26 -11.01 8.44
CA ILE A 118 18.38 -11.93 7.71
C ILE A 118 16.97 -11.98 8.33
N ILE A 119 16.87 -12.01 9.66
CA ILE A 119 15.58 -12.00 10.36
C ILE A 119 14.81 -10.70 10.07
N ILE A 120 15.49 -9.55 10.09
CA ILE A 120 14.87 -8.25 9.77
C ILE A 120 14.35 -8.23 8.33
N ILE A 121 15.13 -8.76 7.37
CA ILE A 121 14.71 -8.86 5.97
C ILE A 121 13.45 -9.73 5.82
N ILE A 122 13.39 -10.88 6.52
CA ILE A 122 12.21 -11.75 6.50
C ILE A 122 10.99 -11.00 7.04
N ILE A 123 11.12 -10.26 8.15
CA ILE A 123 10.03 -9.47 8.72
C ILE A 123 9.54 -8.42 7.71
N ILE A 124 10.45 -7.69 7.04
CA ILE A 124 10.08 -6.70 6.02
C ILE A 124 9.30 -7.35 4.88
N ILE A 125 9.77 -8.51 4.37
CA ILE A 125 9.08 -9.25 3.30
C ILE A 125 7.67 -9.67 3.73
N THR A 126 7.50 -10.16 4.97
CA THR A 126 6.18 -10.55 5.48
C THR A 126 5.20 -9.37 5.56
N ILE A 127 5.67 -8.20 5.99
CA ILE A 127 4.85 -6.98 6.05
C ILE A 127 4.40 -6.55 4.64
N VAL A 128 5.33 -6.55 3.67
CA VAL A 128 5.01 -6.21 2.27
C VAL A 128 3.98 -7.17 1.68
N MET A 129 4.11 -8.48 1.95
CA MET A 129 3.15 -9.48 1.52
C MET A 129 1.75 -9.25 2.10
N ILE A 130 1.65 -8.89 3.38
CA ILE A 130 0.37 -8.57 4.02
C ILE A 130 -0.28 -7.35 3.36
N ILE A 131 0.48 -6.27 3.12
CA ILE A 131 -0.03 -5.05 2.47
C ILE A 131 -0.57 -5.37 1.06
N MET A 132 0.18 -6.14 0.27
CA MET A 132 -0.27 -6.57 -1.06
C MET A 132 -1.55 -7.41 -1.00
N MET A 133 -1.65 -8.32 -0.02
CA MET A 133 -2.84 -9.16 0.17
C MET A 133 -4.08 -8.34 0.56
N VAL A 134 -3.94 -7.36 1.46
CA VAL A 134 -5.03 -6.45 1.83
C VAL A 134 -5.50 -5.64 0.61
N ASN A 135 -4.58 -5.05 -0.13
CA ASN A 135 -4.90 -4.31 -1.36
C ASN A 135 -5.60 -5.19 -2.40
N TYR A 136 -5.14 -6.44 -2.55
CA TYR A 136 -5.78 -7.42 -3.43
C TYR A 136 -7.21 -7.74 -2.99
N ILE A 137 -7.45 -7.96 -1.69
CA ILE A 137 -8.78 -8.24 -1.14
C ILE A 137 -9.71 -7.03 -1.32
N MET A 138 -9.26 -5.81 -1.01
CA MET A 138 -10.06 -4.59 -1.19
C MET A 138 -10.49 -4.43 -2.65
N LYS A 139 -9.54 -4.52 -3.60
CA LYS A 139 -9.82 -4.44 -5.03
C LYS A 139 -10.81 -5.52 -5.51
N ARG A 140 -10.71 -6.73 -4.96
CA ARG A 140 -11.63 -7.83 -5.27
C ARG A 140 -13.02 -7.58 -4.71
N ARG A 141 -13.14 -7.01 -3.51
CA ARG A 141 -14.44 -6.66 -2.89
C ARG A 141 -15.16 -5.59 -3.70
N GLU A 142 -14.48 -4.51 -4.09
CA GLU A 142 -15.08 -3.47 -4.93
C GLU A 142 -15.57 -3.99 -6.29
N LYS A 143 -14.86 -4.95 -6.89
CA LYS A 143 -15.30 -5.56 -8.16
C LYS A 143 -16.61 -6.34 -7.97
N LYS A 144 -16.72 -7.12 -6.88
CA LYS A 144 -17.93 -7.88 -6.55
C LYS A 144 -19.13 -6.98 -6.25
N GLU A 145 -18.91 -5.86 -5.56
CA GLU A 145 -19.99 -4.91 -5.30
C GLU A 145 -20.47 -4.25 -6.60
N ARG A 146 -19.55 -3.85 -7.50
CA ARG A 146 -19.90 -3.35 -8.83
C ARG A 146 -20.70 -4.35 -9.67
N GLU A 147 -20.35 -5.63 -9.64
CA GLU A 147 -21.06 -6.69 -10.37
C GLU A 147 -22.49 -6.95 -9.85
N LYS A 148 -22.76 -6.68 -8.57
CA LYS A 148 -24.11 -6.81 -8.00
C LYS A 148 -25.01 -5.63 -8.34
N THR A 149 -24.44 -4.44 -8.47
CA THR A 149 -25.20 -3.20 -8.68
C THR A 149 -25.30 -2.78 -10.14
N THR A 150 -24.64 -3.51 -11.06
CA THR A 150 -24.62 -3.15 -12.49
C THR A 150 -24.94 -4.35 -13.36
N THR A 151 -25.96 -4.20 -14.21
CA THR A 151 -26.37 -5.23 -15.17
C THR A 151 -25.81 -4.86 -16.53
N ILE A 152 -24.67 -5.46 -16.90
CA ILE A 152 -24.03 -5.29 -18.22
C ILE A 152 -24.40 -6.49 -19.11
N PHE A 153 -24.82 -6.21 -20.34
CA PHE A 153 -25.22 -7.24 -21.30
C PHE A 153 -24.81 -6.87 -22.73
N LYS A 154 -24.70 -7.87 -23.61
CA LYS A 154 -24.43 -7.64 -25.04
C LYS A 154 -25.68 -7.11 -25.72
N ILE A 155 -25.54 -6.04 -26.49
CA ILE A 155 -26.66 -5.42 -27.21
C ILE A 155 -27.32 -6.42 -28.16
N THR A 156 -26.50 -7.18 -28.90
CA THR A 156 -26.95 -8.18 -29.88
C THR A 156 -27.70 -9.37 -29.29
N GLN A 157 -27.58 -9.60 -27.97
CA GLN A 157 -28.23 -10.69 -27.25
C GLN A 157 -29.45 -10.21 -26.47
N SER A 158 -29.85 -8.95 -26.63
CA SER A 158 -30.99 -8.35 -25.95
C SER A 158 -32.16 -8.17 -26.91
N ASN A 159 -33.38 -8.21 -26.37
CA ASN A 159 -34.61 -7.88 -27.11
C ASN A 159 -34.92 -6.37 -27.08
N ILE A 160 -34.01 -5.55 -26.53
CA ILE A 160 -34.21 -4.11 -26.36
C ILE A 160 -33.93 -3.41 -27.68
N ARG A 161 -34.86 -2.55 -28.10
CA ARG A 161 -34.66 -1.68 -29.26
C ARG A 161 -33.84 -0.46 -28.84
N PHE A 162 -32.61 -0.39 -29.33
CA PHE A 162 -31.73 0.73 -29.07
C PHE A 162 -31.89 1.82 -30.13
N ILE A 163 -31.88 3.07 -29.67
CA ILE A 163 -31.95 4.27 -30.49
C ILE A 163 -30.62 5.00 -30.36
N SER A 164 -30.04 5.41 -31.48
CA SER A 164 -28.80 6.18 -31.48
C SER A 164 -29.03 7.62 -31.02
N LEU A 165 -28.19 8.07 -30.08
CA LEU A 165 -28.04 9.46 -29.66
C LEU A 165 -26.88 10.17 -30.38
N GLY A 166 -26.17 9.45 -31.27
CA GLY A 166 -24.94 9.92 -31.91
C GLY A 166 -23.69 9.62 -31.07
N ASP A 167 -22.51 9.81 -31.69
CA ASP A 167 -21.19 9.56 -31.08
C ASP A 167 -21.00 8.16 -30.48
N GLY A 168 -21.70 7.17 -31.03
CA GLY A 168 -21.66 5.78 -30.58
C GLY A 168 -22.40 5.51 -29.27
N ILE A 169 -23.19 6.46 -28.78
CA ILE A 169 -24.06 6.26 -27.62
C ILE A 169 -25.43 5.77 -28.12
N LEU A 170 -25.88 4.66 -27.55
CA LEU A 170 -27.19 4.08 -27.77
C LEU A 170 -28.03 4.19 -26.50
N THR A 171 -29.34 4.38 -26.62
CA THR A 171 -30.27 4.40 -25.48
C THR A 171 -31.51 3.56 -25.76
N SER A 172 -32.13 2.99 -24.73
CA SER A 172 -33.45 2.34 -24.86
C SER A 172 -34.58 3.35 -25.02
N LYS A 173 -34.48 4.51 -24.37
CA LYS A 173 -35.51 5.57 -24.36
C LYS A 173 -34.86 6.93 -24.64
N LYS A 174 -35.46 7.73 -25.51
CA LYS A 174 -35.07 9.14 -25.77
C LYS A 174 -35.83 10.14 -24.90
N GLU A 175 -37.00 9.73 -24.45
CA GLU A 175 -37.92 10.50 -23.64
C GLU A 175 -38.38 9.59 -22.49
N ILE A 176 -38.34 10.15 -21.27
CA ILE A 176 -38.79 9.49 -20.05
C ILE A 176 -40.06 10.22 -19.63
N GLU A 177 -41.20 9.58 -19.87
CA GLU A 177 -42.48 10.01 -19.34
C GLU A 177 -42.63 9.44 -17.92
N LEU A 178 -42.67 10.34 -16.94
CA LEU A 178 -42.82 9.98 -15.54
C LEU A 178 -44.31 9.69 -15.27
N GLN A 179 -44.66 8.40 -15.21
CA GLN A 179 -46.00 7.85 -14.98
C GLN A 179 -47.03 8.16 -16.10
N GLU A 180 -47.52 7.10 -16.75
CA GLU A 180 -48.63 7.19 -17.71
C GLU A 180 -49.98 7.22 -16.97
N GLY A 181 -50.60 8.40 -16.87
CA GLY A 181 -52.01 8.54 -16.52
C GLY A 181 -52.37 8.72 -15.03
N GLU A 182 -51.40 8.74 -14.12
CA GLU A 182 -51.57 9.13 -12.72
C GLU A 182 -50.68 10.35 -12.39
N GLU A 183 -51.18 11.25 -11.54
CA GLU A 183 -50.43 12.43 -11.10
C GLU A 183 -49.26 12.01 -10.19
N ILE A 184 -48.06 12.53 -10.47
CA ILE A 184 -46.87 12.22 -9.68
C ILE A 184 -46.98 12.85 -8.29
N LYS A 185 -46.82 12.04 -7.26
CA LYS A 185 -46.81 12.53 -5.88
C LYS A 185 -45.56 13.34 -5.55
N VAL A 186 -45.75 14.45 -4.86
CA VAL A 186 -44.66 15.37 -4.52
C VAL A 186 -43.82 14.81 -3.36
N ASN A 187 -42.50 14.84 -3.52
CA ASN A 187 -41.46 14.24 -2.65
C ASN A 187 -41.47 12.71 -2.57
N GLU A 188 -42.22 12.03 -3.44
CA GLU A 188 -42.06 10.59 -3.60
C GLU A 188 -40.99 10.29 -4.66
N GLU A 189 -40.26 9.19 -4.46
CA GLU A 189 -39.22 8.75 -5.39
C GLU A 189 -39.83 7.84 -6.46
N ILE A 190 -39.64 8.23 -7.71
CA ILE A 190 -39.97 7.42 -8.87
C ILE A 190 -38.71 6.69 -9.34
N ARG A 191 -38.84 5.38 -9.57
CA ARG A 191 -37.78 4.55 -10.14
C ARG A 191 -38.09 4.24 -11.60
N GLU A 192 -37.22 4.67 -12.49
CA GLU A 192 -37.26 4.37 -13.92
C GLU A 192 -36.01 3.61 -14.37
N LEU A 193 -36.13 2.79 -15.42
CA LEU A 193 -35.01 2.03 -15.97
C LEU A 193 -34.68 2.52 -17.38
N ILE A 194 -33.39 2.82 -17.61
CA ILE A 194 -32.86 3.17 -18.92
C ILE A 194 -31.62 2.32 -19.23
N CYS A 195 -31.51 1.82 -20.46
CA CYS A 195 -30.33 1.08 -20.90
C CYS A 195 -29.48 1.98 -21.80
N ILE A 196 -28.20 2.13 -21.47
CA ILE A 196 -27.26 2.90 -22.29
C ILE A 196 -26.22 1.94 -22.88
N GLY A 197 -26.09 1.98 -24.20
CA GLY A 197 -25.19 1.15 -24.98
C GLY A 197 -24.01 1.89 -25.57
N ASN A 198 -22.91 1.16 -25.78
CA ASN A 198 -21.72 1.63 -26.49
C ASN A 198 -21.59 0.90 -27.84
N ASP A 199 -21.77 1.63 -28.93
CA ASP A 199 -21.60 1.14 -30.31
C ASP A 199 -20.16 1.29 -30.84
N LYS A 200 -19.29 2.04 -30.13
CA LYS A 200 -17.88 2.17 -30.49
C LYS A 200 -17.10 0.93 -30.07
N LYS A 201 -16.00 0.62 -30.76
CA LYS A 201 -15.09 -0.49 -30.40
C LYS A 201 -14.34 -0.24 -29.08
N GLU A 202 -14.03 1.02 -28.78
CA GLU A 202 -13.26 1.42 -27.61
C GLU A 202 -14.14 1.48 -26.35
N LYS A 203 -13.54 1.28 -25.17
CA LYS A 203 -14.25 1.39 -23.88
C LYS A 203 -14.66 2.83 -23.60
N MET A 204 -15.91 3.02 -23.21
CA MET A 204 -16.47 4.34 -22.89
C MET A 204 -16.89 4.41 -21.43
N LYS A 205 -16.47 5.45 -20.73
CA LYS A 205 -16.98 5.82 -19.41
C LYS A 205 -18.23 6.67 -19.58
N ILE A 206 -19.34 6.28 -18.97
CA ILE A 206 -20.64 6.93 -19.06
C ILE A 206 -21.10 7.38 -17.67
N GLN A 207 -21.63 8.59 -17.60
CA GLN A 207 -22.25 9.18 -16.42
C GLN A 207 -23.54 9.90 -16.83
N ILE A 208 -24.59 9.76 -16.03
CA ILE A 208 -25.84 10.50 -16.19
C ILE A 208 -25.85 11.65 -15.18
N SER A 209 -26.22 12.85 -15.64
CA SER A 209 -26.32 14.04 -14.78
C SER A 209 -27.50 14.91 -15.21
N SER A 210 -28.14 15.58 -14.25
CA SER A 210 -29.03 16.70 -14.53
C SER A 210 -28.24 18.01 -14.65
N LYS A 211 -28.88 19.04 -15.20
CA LYS A 211 -28.32 20.39 -15.32
C LYS A 211 -28.46 21.11 -13.97
N GLU A 212 -27.34 21.28 -13.26
CA GLU A 212 -27.18 22.00 -11.98
C GLU A 212 -28.17 21.58 -10.87
N GLU A 213 -28.02 22.15 -9.66
CA GLU A 213 -28.94 21.91 -8.55
C GLU A 213 -30.33 22.46 -8.89
N ASN A 214 -31.20 21.59 -9.40
CA ASN A 214 -32.58 21.96 -9.66
C ASN A 214 -33.37 21.97 -8.34
N GLU A 215 -33.93 23.13 -7.99
CA GLU A 215 -34.78 23.28 -6.80
C GLU A 215 -36.09 22.50 -6.92
N LYS A 216 -36.53 22.20 -8.16
CA LYS A 216 -37.81 21.53 -8.47
C LYS A 216 -37.72 20.01 -8.44
N TYR A 217 -36.58 19.42 -8.80
CA TYR A 217 -36.42 17.97 -8.78
C TYR A 217 -34.99 17.54 -8.46
N SER A 218 -34.82 16.29 -8.01
CA SER A 218 -33.51 15.68 -7.83
C SER A 218 -33.44 14.33 -8.54
N ILE A 219 -32.32 14.05 -9.18
CA ILE A 219 -32.06 12.78 -9.88
C ILE A 219 -30.86 12.10 -9.23
N ARG A 220 -31.05 10.82 -8.87
CA ARG A 220 -29.99 9.90 -8.48
C ARG A 220 -29.95 8.75 -9.46
N THR A 221 -28.77 8.21 -9.72
CA THR A 221 -28.60 7.09 -10.66
C THR A 221 -27.87 5.93 -10.02
N ASN A 222 -28.23 4.71 -10.38
CA ASN A 222 -27.47 3.51 -10.04
C ASN A 222 -27.22 2.70 -11.31
N PRO A 223 -25.97 2.55 -11.78
CA PRO A 223 -24.75 3.14 -11.24
C PRO A 223 -24.63 4.65 -11.52
N ASN A 224 -23.93 5.38 -10.64
CA ASN A 224 -23.59 6.79 -10.89
C ASN A 224 -22.65 6.98 -12.09
N VAL A 225 -21.72 6.05 -12.26
CA VAL A 225 -20.73 6.08 -13.34
C VAL A 225 -20.26 4.66 -13.65
N ILE A 226 -20.08 4.36 -14.94
CA ILE A 226 -19.65 3.02 -15.37
C ILE A 226 -18.80 3.09 -16.62
N THR A 227 -17.96 2.07 -16.85
CA THR A 227 -17.23 1.88 -18.10
C THR A 227 -17.80 0.68 -18.86
N ILE A 228 -18.21 0.90 -20.11
CA ILE A 228 -18.89 -0.07 -20.97
C ILE A 228 -17.98 -0.41 -22.15
N GLU A 229 -17.81 -1.71 -22.42
CA GLU A 229 -17.06 -2.20 -23.58
C GLU A 229 -17.86 -2.05 -24.88
N GLY A 230 -17.17 -2.04 -26.02
CA GLY A 230 -17.84 -1.92 -27.31
C GLY A 230 -18.78 -3.09 -27.60
N GLY A 231 -20.01 -2.79 -28.04
CA GLY A 231 -21.08 -3.76 -28.29
C GLY A 231 -21.86 -4.19 -27.05
N TYR A 232 -21.59 -3.59 -25.89
CA TYR A 232 -22.32 -3.85 -24.65
C TYR A 232 -23.18 -2.65 -24.25
N ALA A 233 -24.18 -2.92 -23.41
CA ALA A 233 -25.01 -1.94 -22.74
C ALA A 233 -25.06 -2.20 -21.24
N CYS A 234 -25.35 -1.15 -20.49
CA CYS A 234 -25.61 -1.21 -19.06
C CYS A 234 -27.00 -0.69 -18.75
N GLU A 235 -27.68 -1.35 -17.83
CA GLU A 235 -28.90 -0.84 -17.20
C GLU A 235 -28.55 0.22 -16.15
N PHE A 236 -29.26 1.34 -16.19
CA PHE A 236 -29.23 2.41 -15.22
C PHE A 236 -30.60 2.56 -14.58
N GLU A 237 -30.62 2.55 -13.25
CA GLU A 237 -31.78 2.91 -12.45
C GLU A 237 -31.75 4.40 -12.19
N LEU A 238 -32.79 5.10 -12.62
CA LEU A 238 -33.02 6.51 -12.39
C LEU A 238 -34.00 6.67 -11.25
N PHE A 239 -33.58 7.35 -10.20
CA PHE A 239 -34.40 7.69 -9.05
C PHE A 239 -34.69 9.19 -9.10
N ILE A 240 -35.93 9.56 -9.36
CA ILE A 240 -36.34 10.93 -9.64
C ILE A 240 -37.33 11.34 -8.56
N THR A 241 -37.05 12.44 -7.87
CA THR A 241 -37.93 13.00 -6.85
C THR A 241 -38.30 14.43 -7.23
N ILE A 242 -39.58 14.69 -7.43
CA ILE A 242 -40.09 16.03 -7.72
C ILE A 242 -40.49 16.70 -6.40
N LYS A 243 -40.06 17.93 -6.16
CA LYS A 243 -40.11 18.62 -4.86
C LYS A 243 -41.27 19.61 -4.74
N CYS A 244 -41.94 19.95 -5.83
CA CYS A 244 -43.03 20.92 -5.88
C CYS A 244 -44.08 20.58 -6.94
N THR A 245 -45.21 21.27 -6.88
CA THR A 245 -46.30 21.22 -7.85
C THR A 245 -45.85 21.89 -9.15
N THR A 246 -45.52 21.11 -10.19
CA THR A 246 -45.02 21.65 -11.46
C THR A 246 -45.24 20.69 -12.64
N LYS A 247 -45.09 21.22 -13.85
CA LYS A 247 -44.96 20.44 -15.10
C LYS A 247 -43.49 20.41 -15.49
N ILE A 248 -42.84 19.28 -15.29
CA ILE A 248 -41.44 19.10 -15.67
C ILE A 248 -41.37 18.86 -17.16
N LYS A 249 -40.56 19.68 -17.84
CA LYS A 249 -40.10 19.44 -19.21
C LYS A 249 -38.65 19.85 -19.30
N ASP A 250 -37.75 18.89 -19.08
CA ASP A 250 -36.31 19.17 -18.98
C ASP A 250 -35.49 18.12 -19.73
N LYS A 251 -34.16 18.29 -19.73
CA LYS A 251 -33.21 17.38 -20.38
C LYS A 251 -32.18 16.86 -19.40
N ILE A 252 -32.03 15.53 -19.36
CA ILE A 252 -30.97 14.84 -18.62
C ILE A 252 -29.79 14.66 -19.56
N MET A 253 -28.58 14.93 -19.07
CA MET A 253 -27.34 14.81 -19.83
C MET A 253 -26.69 13.44 -19.61
N ILE A 254 -26.26 12.81 -20.70
CA ILE A 254 -25.42 11.62 -20.71
C ILE A 254 -24.02 12.09 -21.14
N ILE A 255 -23.09 12.08 -20.18
CA ILE A 255 -21.70 12.46 -20.38
C ILE A 255 -20.93 11.18 -20.68
N SER A 256 -20.20 11.17 -21.79
CA SER A 256 -19.39 10.02 -22.17
C SER A 256 -17.97 10.39 -22.58
N LYS A 257 -17.01 9.57 -22.14
CA LYS A 257 -15.58 9.77 -22.37
C LYS A 257 -14.91 8.47 -22.79
N THR A 258 -14.22 8.49 -23.91
CA THR A 258 -13.43 7.36 -24.40
C THR A 258 -12.13 7.26 -23.60
N LEU A 259 -11.78 6.09 -23.06
CA LEU A 259 -10.64 5.95 -22.14
C LEU A 259 -9.25 6.02 -22.83
N ASN A 260 -9.18 5.76 -24.14
CA ASN A 260 -7.90 5.58 -24.85
C ASN A 260 -7.47 6.78 -25.72
N LYS A 261 -8.27 7.85 -25.77
CA LYS A 261 -7.97 9.06 -26.53
C LYS A 261 -8.09 10.27 -25.61
N ALA A 262 -7.20 11.25 -25.78
CA ALA A 262 -7.37 12.60 -25.23
C ALA A 262 -8.49 13.36 -25.95
N GLN A 263 -9.62 12.69 -26.20
CA GLN A 263 -10.81 13.27 -26.80
C GLN A 263 -11.62 13.99 -25.73
N GLU A 264 -12.27 15.07 -26.17
CA GLU A 264 -13.24 15.84 -25.42
C GLU A 264 -14.41 14.96 -24.95
N GLU A 265 -15.01 15.36 -23.84
CA GLU A 265 -16.20 14.70 -23.31
C GLU A 265 -17.37 14.97 -24.24
N THR A 266 -18.06 13.90 -24.65
CA THR A 266 -19.25 14.02 -25.49
C THR A 266 -20.48 14.05 -24.60
N ILE A 267 -21.31 15.07 -24.79
CA ILE A 267 -22.53 15.28 -24.00
C ILE A 267 -23.72 15.05 -24.93
N LYS A 268 -24.56 14.08 -24.59
CA LYS A 268 -25.87 13.86 -25.21
C LYS A 268 -26.96 14.14 -24.20
N SER A 269 -28.19 14.29 -24.66
CA SER A 269 -29.32 14.51 -23.77
C SER A 269 -30.51 13.63 -24.13
N ILE A 270 -31.29 13.31 -23.10
CA ILE A 270 -32.60 12.67 -23.18
C ILE A 270 -33.62 13.60 -22.51
N SER A 271 -34.85 13.61 -23.00
CA SER A 271 -35.92 14.44 -22.43
C SER A 271 -36.57 13.73 -21.25
N ILE A 272 -37.02 14.51 -20.27
CA ILE A 272 -37.84 14.06 -19.16
C ILE A 272 -39.10 14.94 -19.10
N GLU A 273 -40.26 14.30 -19.04
CA GLU A 273 -41.56 14.96 -18.98
C GLU A 273 -42.43 14.32 -17.91
N GLY A 274 -43.15 15.14 -17.15
CA GLY A 274 -44.05 14.67 -16.10
C GLY A 274 -44.83 15.81 -15.45
N GLU A 275 -45.98 15.48 -14.89
CA GLU A 275 -46.85 16.42 -14.19
C GLU A 275 -47.17 15.87 -12.79
N THR A 276 -47.01 16.72 -11.79
CA THR A 276 -47.28 16.35 -10.40
C THR A 276 -48.69 16.67 -9.97
N GLU A 277 -49.13 16.01 -8.90
CA GLU A 277 -50.33 16.40 -8.19
C GLU A 277 -50.24 17.83 -7.63
N ILE A 278 -51.41 18.43 -7.42
CA ILE A 278 -51.48 19.73 -6.75
C ILE A 278 -51.21 19.53 -5.25
N SER A 279 -50.12 20.13 -4.77
CA SER A 279 -49.71 20.10 -3.37
C SER A 279 -49.52 21.51 -2.79
N THR A 280 -49.25 21.57 -1.49
CA THR A 280 -48.92 22.80 -0.77
C THR A 280 -47.51 23.31 -1.08
N ARG A 281 -46.71 22.52 -1.79
CA ARG A 281 -45.38 22.90 -2.28
C ARG A 281 -45.54 23.47 -3.68
N LEU A 282 -45.34 24.76 -3.82
CA LEU A 282 -45.54 25.48 -5.08
C LEU A 282 -44.22 25.59 -5.85
N ASP A 283 -44.31 25.65 -7.18
CA ASP A 283 -43.17 26.00 -8.03
C ASP A 283 -42.74 27.45 -7.75
N PRO A 284 -41.49 27.70 -7.29
CA PRO A 284 -41.00 29.04 -7.02
C PRO A 284 -41.08 29.97 -8.24
N ASP A 285 -40.93 29.43 -9.45
CA ASP A 285 -40.91 30.22 -10.69
C ASP A 285 -42.30 30.75 -11.07
N GLU A 286 -43.38 30.13 -10.55
CA GLU A 286 -44.75 30.61 -10.77
C GLU A 286 -45.11 31.80 -9.86
N ILE A 287 -44.31 32.06 -8.82
CA ILE A 287 -44.56 33.09 -7.81
C ILE A 287 -43.81 34.37 -8.20
N LYS A 288 -44.54 35.43 -8.53
CA LYS A 288 -43.95 36.72 -8.90
C LYS A 288 -44.10 37.72 -7.75
N GLU A 289 -42.98 38.08 -7.13
CA GLU A 289 -42.93 39.15 -6.12
C GLU A 289 -43.06 40.53 -6.81
N GLU A 290 -44.00 41.38 -6.38
CA GLU A 290 -44.14 42.75 -6.92
C GLU A 290 -43.60 43.80 -5.94
N LYS A 291 -44.34 44.06 -4.86
CA LYS A 291 -44.04 45.15 -3.91
C LYS A 291 -44.12 44.66 -2.48
N LYS A 292 -43.14 45.05 -1.68
CA LYS A 292 -43.17 44.83 -0.23
C LYS A 292 -44.30 45.64 0.42
N ILE A 293 -45.17 44.97 1.15
CA ILE A 293 -46.33 45.56 1.84
C ILE A 293 -46.22 45.54 3.36
N GLY A 294 -45.33 44.71 3.92
CA GLY A 294 -45.11 44.67 5.36
C GLY A 294 -43.83 43.94 5.74
N GLU A 295 -43.33 44.20 6.94
CA GLU A 295 -42.20 43.49 7.54
C GLU A 295 -42.42 43.34 9.04
N GLY A 296 -42.14 42.15 9.56
CA GLY A 296 -42.18 41.85 10.99
C GLY A 296 -40.92 41.12 11.46
N SER A 297 -40.97 40.64 12.70
CA SER A 297 -39.92 39.78 13.28
C SER A 297 -39.79 38.45 12.54
N PHE A 298 -40.91 37.87 12.10
CA PHE A 298 -40.97 36.55 11.49
C PHE A 298 -40.65 36.52 9.99
N GLY A 299 -40.77 37.65 9.29
CA GLY A 299 -40.63 37.67 7.83
C GLY A 299 -41.00 39.00 7.18
N VAL A 300 -40.90 39.01 5.85
CA VAL A 300 -41.30 40.13 4.98
C VAL A 300 -42.48 39.68 4.14
N VAL A 301 -43.51 40.53 4.03
CA VAL A 301 -44.70 40.26 3.22
C VAL A 301 -44.67 41.13 1.98
N TYR A 302 -44.84 40.49 0.83
CA TYR A 302 -44.95 41.10 -0.49
C TYR A 302 -46.37 40.92 -1.01
N VAL A 303 -46.87 41.87 -1.78
CA VAL A 303 -47.94 41.61 -2.75
C VAL A 303 -47.29 41.04 -4.01
N GLY A 304 -47.96 40.11 -4.67
CA GLY A 304 -47.47 39.50 -5.89
C GLY A 304 -48.57 38.79 -6.67
N GLU A 305 -48.15 38.01 -7.65
CA GLU A 305 -49.02 37.25 -8.54
C GLU A 305 -48.67 35.76 -8.50
N PHE A 306 -49.70 34.92 -8.43
CA PHE A 306 -49.59 33.47 -8.57
C PHE A 306 -50.73 32.97 -9.47
N ARG A 307 -50.37 32.40 -10.63
CA ARG A 307 -51.33 31.91 -11.65
C ARG A 307 -52.42 32.93 -12.02
N GLY A 308 -52.06 34.19 -12.21
CA GLY A 308 -52.99 35.28 -12.55
C GLY A 308 -53.78 35.85 -11.36
N ASN A 309 -53.65 35.27 -10.17
CA ASN A 309 -54.32 35.77 -8.96
C ASN A 309 -53.37 36.66 -8.16
N LYS A 310 -53.91 37.77 -7.66
CA LYS A 310 -53.17 38.66 -6.76
C LYS A 310 -53.12 38.04 -5.37
N VAL A 311 -51.91 37.83 -4.86
CA VAL A 311 -51.65 37.10 -3.61
C VAL A 311 -50.72 37.89 -2.68
N ALA A 312 -50.74 37.51 -1.39
CA ALA A 312 -49.75 37.95 -0.41
C ALA A 312 -48.69 36.85 -0.23
N ILE A 313 -47.42 37.19 -0.42
CA ILE A 313 -46.27 36.28 -0.33
C ILE A 313 -45.50 36.63 0.94
N LYS A 314 -45.52 35.73 1.93
CA LYS A 314 -44.77 35.88 3.19
C LYS A 314 -43.44 35.13 3.09
N LYS A 315 -42.34 35.88 3.03
CA LYS A 315 -40.97 35.35 2.99
C LYS A 315 -40.37 35.38 4.39
N MET A 316 -40.00 34.22 4.92
CA MET A 316 -39.42 34.10 6.26
C MET A 316 -37.95 34.57 6.25
N LYS A 317 -37.49 35.27 7.30
CA LYS A 317 -36.11 35.76 7.41
C LYS A 317 -35.16 34.60 7.78
N GLN A 318 -34.12 34.36 6.96
CA GLN A 318 -33.02 33.39 7.16
C GLN A 318 -33.44 31.98 7.60
N VAL A 319 -33.55 31.08 6.62
CA VAL A 319 -33.78 29.64 6.80
C VAL A 319 -32.47 28.84 6.75
N GLU A 320 -31.31 29.51 6.67
CA GLU A 320 -30.02 28.83 6.57
C GLU A 320 -29.73 27.99 7.84
N GLU A 321 -29.77 26.68 7.64
CA GLU A 321 -29.16 25.58 8.41
C GLU A 321 -29.70 25.21 9.80
N ASN A 322 -30.91 25.60 10.21
CA ASN A 322 -31.48 25.10 11.47
C ASN A 322 -32.73 24.22 11.25
N GLU A 323 -32.59 22.90 11.45
CA GLU A 323 -33.68 21.92 11.31
C GLU A 323 -34.93 22.31 12.11
N ASP A 324 -34.73 22.91 13.29
CA ASP A 324 -35.83 23.28 14.17
C ASP A 324 -36.70 24.38 13.57
N LYS A 325 -36.10 25.35 12.85
CA LYS A 325 -36.83 26.40 12.13
C LYS A 325 -37.56 25.85 10.92
N LYS A 326 -37.00 24.85 10.22
CA LYS A 326 -37.68 24.16 9.11
C LYS A 326 -38.91 23.40 9.62
N LYS A 327 -38.79 22.69 10.75
CA LYS A 327 -39.92 22.02 11.41
C LYS A 327 -40.99 23.01 11.86
N GLU A 328 -40.61 24.18 12.35
CA GLU A 328 -41.54 25.24 12.72
C GLU A 328 -42.31 25.77 11.49
N PHE A 329 -41.62 26.02 10.38
CA PHE A 329 -42.24 26.41 9.11
C PHE A 329 -43.21 25.34 8.59
N GLU A 330 -42.81 24.07 8.59
CA GLU A 330 -43.68 22.96 8.18
C GLU A 330 -44.93 22.84 9.06
N LYS A 331 -44.82 23.11 10.36
CA LYS A 331 -45.97 23.18 11.27
C LYS A 331 -46.89 24.35 10.94
N GLU A 332 -46.36 25.56 10.69
CA GLU A 332 -47.16 26.72 10.31
C GLU A 332 -47.95 26.44 9.02
N VAL A 333 -47.29 25.88 8.00
CA VAL A 333 -47.94 25.49 6.73
C VAL A 333 -49.03 24.44 6.96
N ALA A 334 -48.74 23.40 7.75
CA ALA A 334 -49.72 22.34 8.04
C ALA A 334 -50.97 22.87 8.75
N ILE A 335 -50.80 23.80 9.70
CA ILE A 335 -51.91 24.44 10.40
C ILE A 335 -52.76 25.27 9.44
N ILE A 336 -52.14 26.10 8.60
CA ILE A 336 -52.85 26.93 7.60
C ILE A 336 -53.66 26.06 6.66
N CYS A 337 -53.06 24.97 6.15
CA CYS A 337 -53.74 24.05 5.25
C CYS A 337 -54.95 23.39 5.92
N LYS A 338 -54.81 22.97 7.18
CA LYS A 338 -55.92 22.36 7.94
C LYS A 338 -57.06 23.35 8.20
N ILE A 339 -56.74 24.61 8.50
CA ILE A 339 -57.74 25.67 8.67
C ILE A 339 -58.51 25.87 7.35
N TRP A 340 -57.78 26.01 6.24
CA TRP A 340 -58.37 26.21 4.91
C TRP A 340 -59.33 25.09 4.50
N ILE A 341 -58.94 23.84 4.74
CA ILE A 341 -59.79 22.67 4.47
C ILE A 341 -61.06 22.73 5.32
N ASN A 342 -60.94 22.97 6.62
CA ASN A 342 -62.09 23.00 7.53
C ASN A 342 -63.07 24.15 7.25
N THR A 343 -62.61 25.29 6.72
CA THR A 343 -63.50 26.39 6.31
C THR A 343 -64.31 26.06 5.06
N ARG A 344 -63.79 25.23 4.13
CA ARG A 344 -64.53 24.80 2.92
C ARG A 344 -65.58 23.73 3.16
N TYR A 345 -65.48 22.95 4.24
CA TYR A 345 -66.46 21.92 4.59
C TYR A 345 -67.61 22.43 5.48
N ASN A 346 -67.55 23.69 5.90
CA ASN A 346 -68.58 24.36 6.71
C ASN A 346 -69.35 25.45 5.93
N GLU A 347 -69.16 25.51 4.61
CA GLU A 347 -69.99 26.22 3.63
C GLU A 347 -70.61 25.17 2.69
#